data_AF-A0A5N3UNY2-F1
#
_entry.id   AF-A0A5N3UNY2-F1
#
_cell.length_a   1.000
_cell.length_b   1.000
_cell.length_c   1.000
_cell.angle_alpha   90.00
_cell.angle_beta   90.00
_cell.angle_gamma   90.00
#
_symmetry.space_group_name_H-M   'P 1'
#
loop_
_entity.id
_entity.type
_entity.pdbx_description
1 polymer ?
#
loop_
_entity_poly.entity_id
_entity_poly.type
_entity_poly.pdbx_seq_one_letter_code
_entity_poly.pdbx_strand_id
1 'polypeptide(L)'
;MCPSLLSLLSLGFCVSLRIWAAVGVYEKPSLSAWPSAVVPLGETVTLQCHSRSPLKRFRLFKRHGTSLPELLEHHINNFTLGPVTREHAGSYTCSGGYWSPHSDPLKIVVTGVFTKPSISAHPGPLVQEGRNVTLSCHSPLFDKFILHQGNSTGHFQTRGETFTGGHAAADFSIGPMTSGSAGTYRCYGSLSRSPYEWSAPSDPMDIIITGLSKKPSLSAHVGPVVRSGENVTLLCSSELAFDQFHLLREGENLGHPLAGGRGPRGALQAEFPLGPGTPAHSGVYRCYGSFTRSPYAWSDPSDPLLLSVTVAKLCPTLSD
;
A
#
# COMPACT_ATOMS: atom_id res chain seq x y z
N MET A 1 4.00 -81.53 10.01
CA MET A 1 3.09 -80.47 9.54
C MET A 1 3.65 -79.15 10.06
N CYS A 2 4.05 -78.26 9.15
CA CYS A 2 5.18 -77.34 9.35
C CYS A 2 4.87 -76.10 10.22
N PRO A 3 5.64 -75.83 11.30
CA PRO A 3 5.55 -74.60 12.09
C PRO A 3 5.97 -73.33 11.32
N SER A 4 6.57 -73.48 10.13
CA SER A 4 6.93 -72.38 9.23
C SER A 4 5.72 -71.72 8.54
N LEU A 5 4.60 -72.43 8.36
CA LEU A 5 3.41 -71.89 7.67
C LEU A 5 2.58 -70.93 8.54
N LEU A 6 2.48 -71.19 9.85
CA LEU A 6 1.86 -70.28 10.82
C LEU A 6 2.68 -69.00 11.03
N SER A 7 4.00 -69.11 11.00
CA SER A 7 4.92 -67.95 11.06
C SER A 7 4.76 -67.04 9.84
N LEU A 8 4.69 -67.59 8.63
CA LEU A 8 4.47 -66.82 7.39
C LEU A 8 3.09 -66.14 7.33
N LEU A 9 2.04 -66.78 7.87
CA LEU A 9 0.71 -66.16 8.00
C LEU A 9 0.72 -65.00 9.00
N SER A 10 1.45 -65.11 10.12
CA SER A 10 1.58 -64.03 11.10
C SER A 10 2.43 -62.85 10.59
N LEU A 11 3.50 -63.12 9.84
CA LEU A 11 4.29 -62.08 9.16
C LEU A 11 3.50 -61.45 8.00
N GLY A 12 2.74 -62.22 7.22
CA GLY A 12 1.85 -61.71 6.18
C GLY A 12 0.74 -60.82 6.76
N PHE A 13 0.19 -61.18 7.92
CA PHE A 13 -0.80 -60.37 8.63
C PHE A 13 -0.19 -59.13 9.30
N CYS A 14 1.03 -59.21 9.83
CA CYS A 14 1.74 -58.04 10.35
C CYS A 14 2.18 -57.07 9.24
N VAL A 15 2.59 -57.58 8.09
CA VAL A 15 2.92 -56.77 6.91
C VAL A 15 1.67 -56.15 6.30
N SER A 16 0.54 -56.86 6.25
CA SER A 16 -0.73 -56.25 5.84
C SER A 16 -1.22 -55.21 6.85
N LEU A 17 -1.10 -55.44 8.17
CA LEU A 17 -1.41 -54.42 9.18
C LEU A 17 -0.50 -53.18 9.06
N ARG A 18 0.77 -53.37 8.69
CA ARG A 18 1.71 -52.27 8.42
C ARG A 18 1.42 -51.54 7.12
N ILE A 19 0.93 -52.22 6.08
CA ILE A 19 0.47 -51.59 4.84
C ILE A 19 -0.81 -50.78 5.11
N TRP A 20 -1.73 -51.28 5.95
CA TRP A 20 -2.91 -50.51 6.36
C TRP A 20 -2.56 -49.32 7.26
N ALA A 21 -1.51 -49.42 8.09
CA ALA A 21 -0.99 -48.29 8.86
C ALA A 21 -0.27 -47.25 7.99
N ALA A 22 0.26 -47.62 6.82
CA ALA A 22 0.87 -46.71 5.85
C ALA A 22 -0.17 -46.03 4.92
N VAL A 23 -1.42 -46.53 4.87
CA VAL A 23 -2.54 -45.96 4.09
C VAL A 23 -3.27 -44.83 4.84
N GLY A 24 -2.80 -44.45 6.03
CA GLY A 24 -3.43 -43.48 6.92
C GLY A 24 -2.89 -42.05 6.87
N VAL A 25 -2.13 -41.63 5.84
CA VAL A 25 -1.66 -40.24 5.74
C VAL A 25 -2.62 -39.44 4.87
N TYR A 26 -3.79 -39.09 5.42
CA TYR A 26 -4.63 -38.06 4.80
C TYR A 26 -3.81 -36.77 4.74
N GLU A 27 -3.47 -36.31 3.53
CA GLU A 27 -2.67 -35.11 3.35
C GLU A 27 -3.37 -33.88 3.93
N LYS A 28 -2.58 -33.00 4.56
CA LYS A 28 -3.05 -31.72 5.08
C LYS A 28 -3.47 -30.81 3.90
N PRO A 29 -4.72 -30.34 3.84
CA PRO A 29 -5.15 -29.43 2.78
C PRO A 29 -4.56 -28.02 2.99
N SER A 30 -4.58 -27.21 1.93
CA SER A 30 -4.29 -25.77 2.00
C SER A 30 -5.56 -24.94 1.77
N LEU A 31 -5.62 -23.76 2.37
CA LEU A 31 -6.76 -22.85 2.26
C LEU A 31 -6.29 -21.50 1.72
N SER A 32 -6.95 -21.02 0.66
CA SER A 32 -6.67 -19.73 0.03
C SER A 32 -7.94 -18.89 -0.07
N ALA A 33 -7.80 -17.56 -0.12
CA ALA A 33 -8.89 -16.63 -0.39
C ALA A 33 -8.74 -16.01 -1.78
N TRP A 34 -9.87 -15.82 -2.46
CA TRP A 34 -9.97 -15.13 -3.74
C TRP A 34 -11.11 -14.09 -3.67
N PRO A 35 -10.92 -12.83 -4.10
CA PRO A 35 -9.69 -12.27 -4.69
C PRO A 35 -8.61 -11.92 -3.66
N SER A 36 -8.97 -11.72 -2.39
CA SER A 36 -8.05 -11.35 -1.31
C SER A 36 -8.57 -11.82 0.05
N ALA A 37 -7.67 -12.02 1.02
CA ALA A 37 -8.03 -12.28 2.42
C ALA A 37 -8.42 -11.01 3.19
N VAL A 38 -8.22 -9.82 2.61
CA VAL A 38 -8.65 -8.53 3.15
C VAL A 38 -9.81 -8.02 2.30
N VAL A 39 -10.99 -7.94 2.91
CA VAL A 39 -12.26 -7.80 2.20
C VAL A 39 -13.04 -6.60 2.75
N PRO A 40 -13.42 -5.62 1.92
CA PRO A 40 -14.28 -4.52 2.34
C PRO A 40 -15.69 -4.99 2.75
N LEU A 41 -16.33 -4.29 3.68
CA LEU A 41 -17.74 -4.54 4.02
C LEU A 41 -18.64 -4.54 2.76
N GLY A 42 -19.56 -5.51 2.72
CA GLY A 42 -20.52 -5.68 1.61
C GLY A 42 -19.97 -6.44 0.40
N GLU A 43 -18.66 -6.63 0.30
CA GLU A 43 -18.04 -7.42 -0.78
C GLU A 43 -18.17 -8.93 -0.52
N THR A 44 -17.71 -9.73 -1.49
CA THR A 44 -17.69 -11.20 -1.37
C THR A 44 -16.27 -11.74 -1.50
N VAL A 45 -16.01 -12.88 -0.86
CA VAL A 45 -14.74 -13.61 -0.94
C VAL A 45 -15.01 -15.10 -1.03
N THR A 46 -14.28 -15.80 -1.89
CA THR A 46 -14.35 -17.25 -2.00
C THR A 46 -13.12 -17.87 -1.34
N LEU A 47 -13.35 -18.72 -0.36
CA LEU A 47 -12.32 -19.54 0.25
C LEU A 47 -12.25 -20.89 -0.48
N GLN A 48 -11.07 -21.26 -0.94
CA GLN A 48 -10.83 -22.49 -1.67
C GLN A 48 -9.90 -23.41 -0.87
N CYS A 49 -10.40 -24.61 -0.58
CA CYS A 49 -9.64 -25.67 0.06
C CYS A 49 -9.02 -26.57 -1.02
N HIS A 50 -7.71 -26.69 -1.04
CA HIS A 50 -6.96 -27.48 -2.01
C HIS A 50 -6.40 -28.73 -1.35
N SER A 51 -6.51 -29.87 -2.02
CA SER A 51 -5.99 -31.15 -1.57
C SER A 51 -5.64 -31.99 -2.79
N ARG A 52 -4.55 -32.78 -2.71
CA ARG A 52 -4.20 -33.75 -3.75
C ARG A 52 -4.94 -35.07 -3.60
N SER A 53 -5.45 -35.33 -2.40
CA SER A 53 -6.30 -36.48 -2.13
C SER A 53 -7.64 -36.32 -2.86
N PRO A 54 -8.25 -37.41 -3.40
CA PRO A 54 -9.50 -37.38 -4.18
C PRO A 54 -10.75 -37.08 -3.32
N LEU A 55 -10.56 -36.44 -2.17
CA LEU A 55 -11.61 -36.06 -1.23
C LEU A 55 -12.55 -35.09 -1.93
N LYS A 56 -13.83 -35.48 -2.05
CA LYS A 56 -14.87 -34.72 -2.76
C LYS A 56 -15.63 -33.74 -1.87
N ARG A 57 -15.31 -33.69 -0.57
CA ARG A 57 -16.00 -32.83 0.39
C ARG A 57 -15.02 -32.29 1.41
N PHE A 58 -15.07 -30.98 1.60
CA PHE A 58 -14.35 -30.29 2.66
C PHE A 58 -15.33 -29.69 3.66
N ARG A 59 -14.80 -29.42 4.84
CA ARG A 59 -15.46 -28.70 5.91
C ARG A 59 -14.67 -27.45 6.18
N LEU A 60 -15.35 -26.31 6.21
CA LEU A 60 -14.76 -25.04 6.60
C LEU A 60 -15.09 -24.78 8.06
N PHE A 61 -14.07 -24.40 8.82
CA PHE A 61 -14.20 -24.07 10.23
C PHE A 61 -13.76 -22.63 10.47
N LYS A 62 -14.52 -21.92 11.28
CA LYS A 62 -14.15 -20.59 11.77
C LYS A 62 -13.82 -20.64 13.26
N ARG A 63 -12.71 -20.02 13.65
CA ARG A 63 -12.31 -19.88 15.04
C ARG A 63 -12.55 -18.45 15.53
N HIS A 64 -13.28 -18.32 16.64
CA HIS A 64 -13.48 -17.06 17.37
C HIS A 64 -12.65 -17.07 18.65
N GLY A 65 -11.47 -16.44 18.64
CA GLY A 65 -10.59 -16.40 19.82
C GLY A 65 -10.18 -17.82 20.28
N THR A 66 -10.52 -18.17 21.52
CA THR A 66 -10.25 -19.50 22.13
C THR A 66 -11.39 -20.52 21.95
N SER A 67 -12.46 -20.17 21.23
CA SER A 67 -13.60 -21.06 21.02
C SER A 67 -13.24 -22.26 20.14
N LEU A 68 -14.00 -23.35 20.28
CA LEU A 68 -13.92 -24.48 19.35
C LEU A 68 -14.25 -24.00 17.93
N PRO A 69 -13.60 -24.57 16.89
CA PRO A 69 -13.91 -24.21 15.51
C PRO A 69 -15.35 -24.60 15.14
N GLU A 70 -16.15 -23.64 14.72
CA GLU A 70 -17.53 -23.86 14.30
C GLU A 70 -17.58 -24.30 12.83
N LEU A 71 -18.31 -25.38 12.54
CA LEU A 71 -18.50 -25.86 11.17
C LEU A 71 -19.44 -24.91 10.43
N LEU A 72 -18.90 -24.18 9.45
CA LEU A 72 -19.68 -23.20 8.69
C LEU A 72 -20.47 -23.86 7.56
N GLU A 73 -19.80 -24.69 6.76
CA GLU A 73 -20.38 -25.27 5.54
C GLU A 73 -19.76 -26.61 5.16
N HIS A 74 -20.49 -27.37 4.32
CA HIS A 74 -20.05 -28.63 3.74
C HIS A 74 -20.16 -28.58 2.20
N HIS A 75 -19.04 -28.34 1.53
CA HIS A 75 -18.99 -28.14 0.08
C HIS A 75 -17.82 -28.89 -0.60
N ILE A 76 -17.80 -28.88 -1.94
CA ILE A 76 -16.87 -29.67 -2.75
C ILE A 76 -15.42 -29.20 -2.57
N ASN A 77 -15.17 -27.88 -2.52
CA ASN A 77 -13.86 -27.25 -2.28
C ASN A 77 -13.92 -25.72 -2.12
N ASN A 78 -14.97 -25.06 -2.64
CA ASN A 78 -15.16 -23.62 -2.55
C ASN A 78 -16.24 -23.24 -1.54
N PHE A 79 -15.99 -22.17 -0.79
CA PHE A 79 -16.89 -21.60 0.21
C PHE A 79 -16.99 -20.10 -0.03
N THR A 80 -18.15 -19.60 -0.44
CA THR A 80 -18.33 -18.17 -0.73
C THR A 80 -18.87 -17.46 0.51
N LEU A 81 -18.10 -16.52 1.03
CA LEU A 81 -18.53 -15.63 2.11
C LEU A 81 -19.03 -14.32 1.50
N GLY A 82 -20.24 -13.93 1.84
CA GLY A 82 -20.71 -12.56 1.70
C GLY A 82 -22.18 -12.41 1.31
N PRO A 83 -22.71 -11.18 1.29
CA PRO A 83 -22.01 -9.90 1.55
C PRO A 83 -21.35 -9.84 2.93
N VAL A 84 -20.04 -9.56 3.00
CA VAL A 84 -19.30 -9.71 4.26
C VAL A 84 -19.67 -8.61 5.26
N THR A 85 -19.81 -9.04 6.51
CA THR A 85 -20.03 -8.20 7.69
C THR A 85 -18.87 -8.39 8.67
N ARG A 86 -18.79 -7.59 9.73
CA ARG A 86 -17.76 -7.77 10.78
C ARG A 86 -17.73 -9.19 11.34
N GLU A 87 -18.87 -9.88 11.37
CA GLU A 87 -18.99 -11.25 11.87
C GLU A 87 -18.31 -12.28 10.97
N HIS A 88 -17.85 -11.92 9.78
CA HIS A 88 -17.04 -12.78 8.91
C HIS A 88 -15.53 -12.63 9.17
N ALA A 89 -15.11 -11.61 9.92
CA ALA A 89 -13.72 -11.45 10.31
C ALA A 89 -13.27 -12.60 11.23
N GLY A 90 -12.11 -13.20 10.99
CA GLY A 90 -11.65 -14.31 11.80
C GLY A 90 -10.60 -15.22 11.17
N SER A 91 -10.26 -16.29 11.90
CA SER A 91 -9.31 -17.31 11.45
C SER A 91 -10.06 -18.55 10.96
N TYR A 92 -9.83 -18.93 9.72
CA TYR A 92 -10.48 -20.05 9.05
C TYR A 92 -9.51 -21.20 8.82
N THR A 93 -10.00 -22.44 8.92
CA THR A 93 -9.26 -23.65 8.54
C THR A 93 -10.19 -24.57 7.75
N CYS A 94 -9.64 -25.38 6.86
CA CYS A 94 -10.41 -26.43 6.19
C CYS A 94 -9.89 -27.82 6.49
N SER A 95 -10.76 -28.83 6.41
CA SER A 95 -10.40 -30.24 6.49
C SER A 95 -11.16 -31.07 5.46
N GLY A 96 -10.56 -32.16 4.96
CA GLY A 96 -11.12 -33.05 3.94
C GLY A 96 -11.88 -34.27 4.48
N GLY A 97 -12.34 -34.23 5.73
CA GLY A 97 -13.04 -35.35 6.37
C GLY A 97 -12.80 -35.41 7.88
N TYR A 98 -13.25 -36.50 8.51
CA TYR A 98 -13.14 -36.68 9.98
C TYR A 98 -11.70 -36.95 10.45
N TRP A 99 -10.86 -37.51 9.58
CA TRP A 99 -9.51 -37.99 9.91
C TRP A 99 -8.39 -37.16 9.27
N SER A 100 -8.71 -36.15 8.48
CA SER A 100 -7.71 -35.26 7.89
C SER A 100 -7.29 -34.17 8.87
N PRO A 101 -6.00 -33.83 8.98
CA PRO A 101 -5.56 -32.63 9.68
C PRO A 101 -6.22 -31.35 9.13
N HIS A 102 -6.36 -30.33 9.97
CA HIS A 102 -6.78 -29.00 9.53
C HIS A 102 -5.67 -28.32 8.71
N SER A 103 -6.06 -27.51 7.73
CA SER A 103 -5.16 -26.61 7.01
C SER A 103 -4.47 -25.62 7.95
N ASP A 104 -3.43 -24.96 7.46
CA ASP A 104 -2.95 -23.75 8.13
C ASP A 104 -4.06 -22.69 8.18
N PRO A 105 -4.11 -21.88 9.25
CA PRO A 105 -5.15 -20.88 9.43
C PRO A 105 -5.03 -19.75 8.41
N LEU A 106 -6.12 -19.48 7.70
CA LEU A 106 -6.27 -18.31 6.85
C LEU A 106 -7.03 -17.22 7.60
N LYS A 107 -6.42 -16.04 7.75
CA LYS A 107 -7.00 -14.90 8.46
C LYS A 107 -7.79 -14.05 7.46
N ILE A 108 -9.11 -13.98 7.63
CA ILE A 108 -9.97 -13.08 6.86
C ILE A 108 -10.16 -11.79 7.65
N VAL A 109 -9.74 -10.70 7.04
CA VAL A 109 -9.82 -9.34 7.59
C VAL A 109 -10.94 -8.60 6.90
N VAL A 110 -11.81 -7.96 7.67
CA VAL A 110 -12.89 -7.14 7.13
C VAL A 110 -12.54 -5.66 7.34
N THR A 111 -12.49 -4.88 6.26
CA THR A 111 -12.17 -3.44 6.30
C THR A 111 -13.43 -2.57 6.19
N GLY A 112 -13.34 -1.33 6.65
CA GLY A 112 -14.49 -0.41 6.68
C GLY A 112 -15.39 -0.56 7.91
N VAL A 113 -15.02 -1.41 8.88
CA VAL A 113 -15.79 -1.63 10.11
C VAL A 113 -15.76 -0.40 11.03
N PHE A 114 -14.63 0.28 11.09
CA PHE A 114 -14.43 1.50 11.88
C PHE A 114 -14.11 2.72 11.00
N THR A 115 -14.19 3.92 11.58
CA THR A 115 -13.82 5.17 10.89
C THR A 115 -12.33 5.23 10.55
N LYS A 116 -11.99 5.86 9.41
CA LYS A 116 -10.61 5.95 8.93
C LYS A 116 -9.68 6.71 9.90
N PRO A 117 -8.41 6.29 10.06
CA PRO A 117 -7.39 7.07 10.75
C PRO A 117 -6.84 8.19 9.83
N SER A 118 -6.06 9.11 10.41
CA SER A 118 -5.26 10.06 9.64
C SER A 118 -3.87 9.51 9.36
N ILE A 119 -3.25 9.94 8.25
CA ILE A 119 -1.87 9.61 7.87
C ILE A 119 -1.10 10.89 7.55
N SER A 120 0.18 10.93 7.90
CA SER A 120 1.10 12.03 7.59
C SER A 120 2.50 11.50 7.27
N ALA A 121 3.31 12.29 6.57
CA ALA A 121 4.69 11.95 6.23
C ALA A 121 5.65 13.00 6.77
N HIS A 122 6.72 12.56 7.45
CA HIS A 122 7.74 13.42 8.02
C HIS A 122 9.12 13.06 7.47
N PRO A 123 9.92 14.03 6.98
CA PRO A 123 9.65 15.48 6.94
C PRO A 123 8.65 15.92 5.85
N GLY A 124 8.31 15.00 4.94
CA GLY A 124 7.34 15.22 3.88
C GLY A 124 7.28 14.02 2.94
N PRO A 125 6.39 14.05 1.94
CA PRO A 125 6.18 12.93 1.02
C PRO A 125 7.20 12.88 -0.13
N LEU A 126 7.95 13.96 -0.35
CA LEU A 126 9.04 14.03 -1.34
C LEU A 126 10.36 13.66 -0.68
N VAL A 127 10.96 12.54 -1.08
CA VAL A 127 12.10 11.93 -0.39
C VAL A 127 13.20 11.59 -1.38
N GLN A 128 14.45 11.92 -1.06
CA GLN A 128 15.59 11.55 -1.92
C GLN A 128 15.92 10.05 -1.80
N GLU A 129 16.38 9.44 -2.89
CA GLU A 129 16.91 8.06 -2.87
C GLU A 129 17.93 7.86 -1.73
N GLY A 130 17.86 6.71 -1.06
CA GLY A 130 18.73 6.36 0.06
C GLY A 130 18.40 7.04 1.40
N ARG A 131 17.49 8.04 1.42
CA ARG A 131 16.98 8.62 2.68
C ARG A 131 15.87 7.78 3.28
N ASN A 132 15.42 8.17 4.47
CA ASN A 132 14.29 7.55 5.16
C ASN A 132 13.14 8.56 5.28
N VAL A 133 11.92 8.06 5.34
CA VAL A 133 10.72 8.83 5.69
C VAL A 133 9.99 8.12 6.81
N THR A 134 9.33 8.89 7.68
CA THR A 134 8.43 8.33 8.69
C THR A 134 7.00 8.62 8.29
N LEU A 135 6.20 7.56 8.10
CA LEU A 135 4.75 7.68 7.97
C LEU A 135 4.10 7.51 9.33
N SER A 136 3.37 8.53 9.78
CA SER A 136 2.69 8.51 11.07
C SER A 136 1.18 8.34 10.86
N CYS A 137 0.63 7.27 11.43
CA CYS A 137 -0.80 7.04 11.51
C CYS A 137 -1.34 7.44 12.87
N HIS A 138 -2.43 8.19 12.90
CA HIS A 138 -3.00 8.67 14.14
C HIS A 138 -4.50 8.39 14.23
N SER A 139 -4.95 7.93 15.40
CA SER A 139 -6.36 7.80 15.75
C SER A 139 -6.48 7.60 17.27
N PRO A 140 -7.39 8.31 17.95
CA PRO A 140 -7.61 8.11 19.38
C PRO A 140 -8.29 6.77 19.69
N LEU A 141 -8.81 6.07 18.68
CA LEU A 141 -9.61 4.85 18.85
C LEU A 141 -8.79 3.56 18.79
N PHE A 142 -7.67 3.55 18.07
CA PHE A 142 -6.98 2.31 17.70
C PHE A 142 -5.68 2.14 18.50
N ASP A 143 -5.39 0.89 18.87
CA ASP A 143 -4.15 0.49 19.53
C ASP A 143 -3.20 -0.27 18.59
N LYS A 144 -3.65 -0.55 17.37
CA LYS A 144 -2.87 -1.19 16.31
C LYS A 144 -3.12 -0.51 14.99
N PHE A 145 -2.04 -0.21 14.28
CA PHE A 145 -2.09 0.37 12.95
C PHE A 145 -1.42 -0.54 11.94
N ILE A 146 -1.92 -0.49 10.71
CA ILE A 146 -1.40 -1.27 9.59
C ILE A 146 -1.15 -0.31 8.45
N LEU A 147 0.10 -0.24 8.00
CA LEU A 147 0.49 0.50 6.82
C LEU A 147 0.46 -0.41 5.60
N HIS A 148 -0.16 0.08 4.53
CA HIS A 148 -0.30 -0.61 3.26
C HIS A 148 0.21 0.27 2.12
N GLN A 149 1.12 -0.28 1.31
CA GLN A 149 1.54 0.32 0.05
C GLN A 149 0.73 -0.29 -1.09
N GLY A 150 0.00 0.53 -1.84
CA GLY A 150 -0.64 0.09 -3.07
C GLY A 150 0.42 -0.11 -4.16
N ASN A 151 0.72 -1.35 -4.52
CA ASN A 151 1.45 -1.65 -5.76
C ASN A 151 0.48 -1.74 -6.95
N SER A 152 1.04 -1.59 -8.16
CA SER A 152 0.33 -1.80 -9.44
C SER A 152 -0.11 -3.25 -9.68
N THR A 153 0.25 -4.19 -8.79
CA THR A 153 -0.06 -5.62 -8.93
C THR A 153 -1.19 -6.09 -8.00
N GLY A 154 -1.82 -5.19 -7.23
CA GLY A 154 -2.92 -5.53 -6.31
C GLY A 154 -2.52 -6.49 -5.18
N HIS A 155 -1.22 -6.74 -4.98
CA HIS A 155 -0.72 -7.65 -3.98
C HIS A 155 -0.56 -6.95 -2.64
N PHE A 156 -1.33 -7.43 -1.66
CA PHE A 156 -1.32 -6.97 -0.28
C PHE A 156 0.03 -7.25 0.39
N GLN A 157 0.90 -6.24 0.49
CA GLN A 157 2.09 -6.31 1.35
C GLN A 157 1.81 -5.54 2.63
N THR A 158 1.56 -6.28 3.71
CA THR A 158 1.54 -5.73 5.06
C THR A 158 2.97 -5.43 5.47
N ARG A 159 3.36 -4.16 5.48
CA ARG A 159 4.55 -3.71 6.19
C ARG A 159 4.08 -3.08 7.50
N GLY A 160 3.62 -3.93 8.42
CA GLY A 160 2.99 -3.50 9.67
C GLY A 160 3.69 -4.08 10.88
N GLU A 161 4.66 -3.35 11.41
CA GLU A 161 5.06 -3.51 12.80
C GLU A 161 3.89 -3.05 13.68
N THR A 162 3.48 -3.88 14.62
CA THR A 162 2.39 -3.57 15.55
C THR A 162 2.96 -2.80 16.72
N PHE A 163 2.81 -1.48 16.73
CA PHE A 163 3.16 -0.67 17.90
C PHE A 163 2.05 -0.79 18.96
N THR A 164 2.41 -1.32 20.12
CA THR A 164 1.56 -1.33 21.31
C THR A 164 2.06 -0.24 22.26
N GLY A 165 1.59 0.99 22.03
CA GLY A 165 1.92 2.14 22.87
C GLY A 165 0.77 3.13 22.87
N GLY A 166 0.13 3.31 24.03
CA GLY A 166 -1.02 4.17 24.32
C GLY A 166 -1.50 5.18 23.27
N HIS A 167 -2.76 5.00 22.83
CA HIS A 167 -3.75 6.03 22.43
C HIS A 167 -3.34 7.26 21.59
N ALA A 168 -2.32 7.23 20.73
CA ALA A 168 -2.06 8.40 19.88
C ALA A 168 -1.62 8.08 18.45
N ALA A 169 -0.39 7.63 18.22
CA ALA A 169 0.16 7.50 16.88
C ALA A 169 1.08 6.28 16.73
N ALA A 170 1.15 5.74 15.52
CA ALA A 170 2.13 4.73 15.11
C ALA A 170 3.01 5.28 14.00
N ASP A 171 4.32 5.24 14.22
CA ASP A 171 5.32 5.75 13.30
C ASP A 171 6.01 4.61 12.56
N PHE A 172 5.90 4.61 11.25
CA PHE A 172 6.50 3.63 10.35
C PHE A 172 7.70 4.24 9.65
N SER A 173 8.90 3.86 10.04
CA SER A 173 10.14 4.28 9.35
C SER A 173 10.33 3.44 8.08
N ILE A 174 10.28 4.09 6.93
CA ILE A 174 10.49 3.49 5.62
C ILE A 174 11.82 3.96 5.07
N GLY A 175 12.71 3.01 4.81
CA GLY A 175 13.98 3.26 4.13
C GLY A 175 15.00 2.14 4.37
N PRO A 176 16.21 2.26 3.79
CA PRO A 176 16.59 3.30 2.82
C PRO A 176 15.74 3.25 1.55
N MET A 177 15.28 4.41 1.08
CA MET A 177 14.33 4.50 -0.03
C MET A 177 14.94 4.04 -1.36
N THR A 178 14.18 3.20 -2.08
CA THR A 178 14.50 2.69 -3.43
C THR A 178 13.29 2.88 -4.33
N SER A 179 13.42 2.73 -5.65
CA SER A 179 12.30 2.84 -6.61
C SER A 179 11.06 2.03 -6.22
N GLY A 180 11.21 0.85 -5.61
CA GLY A 180 10.10 0.02 -5.12
C GLY A 180 9.38 0.56 -3.88
N SER A 181 9.96 1.54 -3.20
CA SER A 181 9.36 2.21 -2.04
C SER A 181 8.41 3.35 -2.46
N ALA A 182 8.46 3.80 -3.71
CA ALA A 182 7.60 4.85 -4.23
C ALA A 182 6.17 4.33 -4.41
N GLY A 183 5.17 5.18 -4.20
CA GLY A 183 3.76 4.83 -4.40
C GLY A 183 2.82 5.37 -3.35
N THR A 184 1.56 4.94 -3.46
CA THR A 184 0.49 5.38 -2.56
C THR A 184 0.42 4.51 -1.32
N TYR A 185 0.58 5.13 -0.16
CA TYR A 185 0.41 4.50 1.13
C TYR A 185 -0.95 4.82 1.72
N ARG A 186 -1.55 3.85 2.42
CA ARG A 186 -2.77 4.02 3.22
C ARG A 186 -2.60 3.32 4.55
N CYS A 187 -3.23 3.87 5.57
CA CYS A 187 -3.23 3.30 6.90
C CYS A 187 -4.60 2.76 7.28
N TYR A 188 -4.59 1.66 8.02
CA TYR A 188 -5.75 1.08 8.68
C TYR A 188 -5.51 1.06 10.19
N GLY A 189 -6.58 1.17 10.95
CA GLY A 189 -6.58 0.97 12.39
C GLY A 189 -7.36 -0.27 12.77
N SER A 190 -6.93 -0.93 13.84
CA SER A 190 -7.63 -2.07 14.44
C SER A 190 -7.50 -2.02 15.96
N LEU A 191 -8.32 -2.81 16.63
CA LEU A 191 -8.28 -2.95 18.08
C LEU A 191 -7.68 -4.31 18.44
N SER A 192 -6.88 -4.39 19.50
CA SER A 192 -6.27 -5.66 19.94
C SER A 192 -7.29 -6.77 20.21
N ARG A 193 -8.49 -6.39 20.68
CA ARG A 193 -9.61 -7.31 20.93
C ARG A 193 -10.30 -7.83 19.66
N SER A 194 -10.16 -7.14 18.53
CA SER A 194 -10.77 -7.47 17.24
C SER A 194 -9.75 -7.28 16.11
N PRO A 195 -8.66 -8.07 16.09
CA PRO A 195 -7.51 -7.84 15.21
C PRO A 195 -7.80 -8.07 13.71
N TYR A 196 -8.93 -8.71 13.40
CA TYR A 196 -9.39 -8.99 12.04
C TYR A 196 -10.43 -7.97 11.55
N GLU A 197 -10.85 -7.02 12.39
CA GLU A 197 -11.77 -5.95 12.04
C GLU A 197 -10.98 -4.65 11.91
N TRP A 198 -10.91 -4.13 10.69
CA TRP A 198 -10.13 -2.94 10.38
C TRP A 198 -11.02 -1.76 10.03
N SER A 199 -10.48 -0.57 10.25
CA SER A 199 -11.09 0.68 9.82
C SER A 199 -11.27 0.75 8.30
N ALA A 200 -12.00 1.76 7.86
CA ALA A 200 -11.83 2.29 6.51
C ALA A 200 -10.38 2.74 6.31
N PRO A 201 -9.84 2.69 5.08
CA PRO A 201 -8.51 3.20 4.80
C PRO A 201 -8.42 4.71 5.07
N SER A 202 -7.25 5.17 5.52
CA SER A 202 -6.91 6.60 5.54
C SER A 202 -6.97 7.23 4.15
N ASP A 203 -6.88 8.55 4.11
CA ASP A 203 -6.57 9.24 2.85
C ASP A 203 -5.25 8.74 2.25
N PRO A 204 -5.11 8.72 0.92
CA PRO A 204 -3.89 8.29 0.26
C PRO A 204 -2.73 9.23 0.58
N MET A 205 -1.55 8.65 0.80
CA MET A 205 -0.28 9.37 0.97
C MET A 205 0.67 8.94 -0.13
N ASP A 206 0.84 9.78 -1.15
CA ASP A 206 1.71 9.49 -2.29
C ASP A 206 3.16 9.85 -1.96
N ILE A 207 4.00 8.82 -1.83
CA ILE A 207 5.43 8.98 -1.57
C ILE A 207 6.19 9.00 -2.88
N ILE A 208 6.88 10.11 -3.12
CA ILE A 208 7.61 10.41 -4.34
C ILE A 208 9.11 10.35 -4.03
N ILE A 209 9.85 9.64 -4.87
CA ILE A 209 11.30 9.48 -4.73
C ILE A 209 12.01 10.33 -5.77
N THR A 210 12.91 11.21 -5.32
CA THR A 210 13.74 12.06 -6.19
C THR A 210 15.16 11.53 -6.32
N GLY A 211 15.86 11.94 -7.38
CA GLY A 211 17.26 11.57 -7.62
C GLY A 211 17.47 10.30 -8.42
N LEU A 212 16.42 9.81 -9.09
CA LEU A 212 16.46 8.58 -9.90
C LEU A 212 16.86 8.84 -11.37
N SER A 213 17.04 10.11 -11.77
CA SER A 213 17.37 10.53 -13.14
C SER A 213 18.01 11.91 -13.14
N LYS A 214 18.75 12.27 -14.21
CA LYS A 214 19.46 13.56 -14.34
C LYS A 214 18.52 14.76 -14.14
N LYS A 215 19.00 15.79 -13.43
CA LYS A 215 18.22 17.01 -13.15
C LYS A 215 17.85 17.80 -14.43
N PRO A 216 16.65 18.41 -14.47
CA PRO A 216 16.30 19.43 -15.45
C PRO A 216 16.87 20.81 -15.08
N SER A 217 16.66 21.79 -15.95
CA SER A 217 17.01 23.20 -15.79
C SER A 217 15.74 24.03 -15.64
N LEU A 218 15.72 24.95 -14.66
CA LEU A 218 14.59 25.86 -14.42
C LEU A 218 14.99 27.31 -14.74
N SER A 219 14.12 28.02 -15.45
CA SER A 219 14.31 29.43 -15.83
C SER A 219 12.99 30.20 -15.81
N ALA A 220 13.04 31.53 -15.86
CA ALA A 220 11.87 32.39 -16.00
C ALA A 220 11.91 33.08 -17.37
N HIS A 221 10.77 33.09 -18.08
CA HIS A 221 10.70 33.59 -19.46
C HIS A 221 11.10 35.06 -19.60
N VAL A 222 10.72 35.92 -18.63
CA VAL A 222 11.00 37.37 -18.62
C VAL A 222 12.06 37.74 -17.56
N GLY A 223 12.65 36.72 -16.92
CA GLY A 223 13.61 36.88 -15.82
C GLY A 223 13.01 36.70 -14.42
N PRO A 224 13.87 36.61 -13.38
CA PRO A 224 13.46 36.25 -12.01
C PRO A 224 12.87 37.40 -11.18
N VAL A 225 12.96 38.64 -11.67
CA VAL A 225 12.40 39.83 -11.01
C VAL A 225 11.31 40.40 -11.88
N VAL A 226 10.07 40.36 -11.39
CA VAL A 226 8.88 40.71 -12.16
C VAL A 226 8.11 41.81 -11.44
N ARG A 227 7.49 42.74 -12.19
CA ARG A 227 6.64 43.77 -11.58
C ARG A 227 5.26 43.20 -11.28
N SER A 228 4.63 43.66 -10.21
CA SER A 228 3.27 43.25 -9.86
C SER A 228 2.32 43.51 -11.03
N GLY A 229 1.54 42.50 -11.41
CA GLY A 229 0.62 42.52 -12.55
C GLY A 229 1.19 42.01 -13.87
N GLU A 230 2.51 41.89 -14.03
CA GLU A 230 3.10 41.26 -15.23
C GLU A 230 2.94 39.74 -15.17
N ASN A 231 2.67 39.11 -16.31
CA ASN A 231 2.52 37.65 -16.36
C ASN A 231 3.83 36.94 -16.09
N VAL A 232 3.83 36.02 -15.12
CA VAL A 232 4.97 35.17 -14.78
C VAL A 232 4.79 33.81 -15.43
N THR A 233 5.78 33.39 -16.22
CA THR A 233 5.88 32.03 -16.76
C THR A 233 7.25 31.45 -16.43
N LEU A 234 7.26 30.29 -15.79
CA LEU A 234 8.48 29.51 -15.52
C LEU A 234 8.63 28.40 -16.56
N LEU A 235 9.87 28.08 -16.87
CA LEU A 235 10.23 27.13 -17.90
C LEU A 235 11.17 26.07 -17.35
N CYS A 236 10.72 24.82 -17.38
CA CYS A 236 11.54 23.67 -17.04
C CYS A 236 11.96 22.94 -18.32
N SER A 237 13.25 22.76 -18.52
CA SER A 237 13.81 22.08 -19.70
C SER A 237 14.75 20.95 -19.31
N SER A 238 14.89 19.94 -20.16
CA SER A 238 15.70 18.75 -19.90
C SER A 238 16.19 18.16 -21.22
N GLU A 239 17.41 17.64 -21.22
CA GLU A 239 17.93 16.81 -22.30
C GLU A 239 17.24 15.43 -22.34
N LEU A 240 16.75 14.97 -21.18
CA LEU A 240 15.92 13.78 -21.07
C LEU A 240 14.47 14.11 -21.43
N ALA A 241 13.93 13.30 -22.33
CA ALA A 241 12.55 13.38 -22.81
C ALA A 241 11.57 12.84 -21.74
N PHE A 242 11.29 13.64 -20.73
CA PHE A 242 10.32 13.30 -19.68
C PHE A 242 8.89 13.34 -20.24
N ASP A 243 8.01 12.52 -19.66
CA ASP A 243 6.58 12.54 -20.01
C ASP A 243 5.82 13.64 -19.26
N GLN A 244 6.32 14.01 -18.08
CA GLN A 244 5.71 14.99 -17.20
C GLN A 244 6.80 15.78 -16.47
N PHE A 245 6.55 17.07 -16.30
CA PHE A 245 7.35 17.96 -15.47
C PHE A 245 6.53 18.44 -14.28
N HIS A 246 7.18 18.61 -13.13
CA HIS A 246 6.58 19.05 -11.87
C HIS A 246 7.31 20.28 -11.37
N LEU A 247 6.57 21.34 -11.05
CA LEU A 247 7.10 22.57 -10.45
C LEU A 247 6.68 22.65 -8.99
N LEU A 248 7.66 22.78 -8.09
CA LEU A 248 7.46 22.95 -6.66
C LEU A 248 8.08 24.26 -6.20
N ARG A 249 7.39 24.92 -5.27
CA ARG A 249 7.91 26.05 -4.50
C ARG A 249 8.31 25.56 -3.11
N GLU A 250 9.50 25.92 -2.66
CA GLU A 250 9.91 25.63 -1.28
C GLU A 250 9.01 26.39 -0.28
N GLY A 251 8.59 25.70 0.77
CA GLY A 251 7.80 26.29 1.87
C GLY A 251 6.28 26.19 1.72
N GLU A 252 5.73 25.84 0.55
CA GLU A 252 4.30 25.52 0.40
C GLU A 252 4.08 24.00 0.33
N ASN A 253 3.22 23.50 1.23
CA ASN A 253 2.58 22.18 1.25
C ASN A 253 3.30 21.05 0.48
N LEU A 254 4.33 20.50 1.13
CA LEU A 254 4.65 19.07 1.13
C LEU A 254 4.40 18.33 -0.21
N GLY A 255 4.94 18.81 -1.32
CA GLY A 255 5.10 18.00 -2.53
C GLY A 255 3.94 17.92 -3.53
N HIS A 256 2.91 18.78 -3.44
CA HIS A 256 1.89 18.82 -4.50
C HIS A 256 2.38 19.66 -5.72
N PRO A 257 2.44 19.09 -6.94
CA PRO A 257 2.85 19.84 -8.14
C PRO A 257 1.90 21.02 -8.42
N LEU A 258 2.44 22.21 -8.64
CA LEU A 258 1.65 23.41 -8.97
C LEU A 258 0.97 23.30 -10.35
N ALA A 259 1.53 22.49 -11.24
CA ALA A 259 0.94 22.08 -12.50
C ALA A 259 1.76 20.91 -13.07
N GLY A 260 1.12 20.07 -13.89
CA GLY A 260 1.78 19.09 -14.75
C GLY A 260 1.71 19.57 -16.19
N GLY A 261 2.81 20.11 -16.72
CA GLY A 261 2.89 20.46 -18.13
C GLY A 261 2.92 19.18 -18.95
N ARG A 262 1.80 18.81 -19.59
CA ARG A 262 1.76 17.68 -20.53
C ARG A 262 2.34 18.14 -21.85
N GLY A 263 3.66 18.06 -21.98
CA GLY A 263 4.26 18.09 -23.30
C GLY A 263 3.83 16.85 -24.11
N PRO A 264 3.92 16.88 -25.45
CA PRO A 264 3.79 15.65 -26.24
C PRO A 264 4.80 14.61 -25.71
N ARG A 265 4.43 13.32 -25.67
CA ARG A 265 5.28 12.24 -25.11
C ARG A 265 6.75 12.42 -25.48
N GLY A 266 7.62 12.49 -24.47
CA GLY A 266 9.03 12.81 -24.66
C GLY A 266 9.33 14.30 -24.84
N ALA A 267 8.63 15.17 -24.13
CA ALA A 267 8.90 16.60 -24.20
C ALA A 267 10.20 16.94 -23.49
N LEU A 268 11.01 17.77 -24.16
CA LEU A 268 12.25 18.30 -23.59
C LEU A 268 12.00 19.53 -22.71
N GLN A 269 10.76 20.03 -22.67
CA GLN A 269 10.44 21.29 -22.04
C GLN A 269 8.95 21.39 -21.65
N ALA A 270 8.68 22.10 -20.55
CA ALA A 270 7.34 22.47 -20.10
C ALA A 270 7.28 23.91 -19.58
N GLU A 271 6.16 24.57 -19.87
CA GLU A 271 5.84 25.92 -19.40
C GLU A 271 4.85 25.88 -18.22
N PHE A 272 5.10 26.73 -17.23
CA PHE A 272 4.30 26.89 -16.03
C PHE A 272 3.87 28.35 -15.90
N PRO A 273 2.72 28.73 -16.48
CA PRO A 273 2.17 30.08 -16.32
C PRO A 273 1.59 30.24 -14.92
N LEU A 274 2.19 31.10 -14.10
CA LEU A 274 1.67 31.48 -12.76
C LEU A 274 0.64 32.62 -12.84
N GLY A 275 0.45 33.20 -14.04
CA GLY A 275 -0.46 34.33 -14.24
C GLY A 275 0.14 35.66 -13.77
N PRO A 276 -0.70 36.68 -13.51
CA PRO A 276 -0.24 38.00 -13.10
C PRO A 276 0.55 37.94 -11.79
N GLY A 277 1.75 38.53 -11.79
CA GLY A 277 2.65 38.54 -10.65
C GLY A 277 1.99 39.18 -9.43
N THR A 278 1.89 38.42 -8.34
CA THR A 278 1.53 38.94 -7.02
C THR A 278 2.70 38.71 -6.05
N PRO A 279 2.82 39.49 -4.96
CA PRO A 279 3.83 39.21 -3.93
C PRO A 279 3.79 37.77 -3.41
N ALA A 280 2.61 37.14 -3.42
CA ALA A 280 2.41 35.75 -3.05
C ALA A 280 3.14 34.75 -3.95
N HIS A 281 3.54 35.11 -5.18
CA HIS A 281 4.37 34.27 -6.05
C HIS A 281 5.87 34.31 -5.72
N SER A 282 6.33 35.20 -4.83
CA SER A 282 7.77 35.32 -4.56
C SER A 282 8.28 34.14 -3.74
N GLY A 283 9.35 33.47 -4.18
CA GLY A 283 9.88 32.30 -3.46
C GLY A 283 10.91 31.53 -4.25
N VAL A 284 11.40 30.43 -3.68
CA VAL A 284 12.36 29.54 -4.33
C VAL A 284 11.61 28.40 -5.02
N TYR A 285 11.84 28.24 -6.32
CA TYR A 285 11.23 27.21 -7.13
C TYR A 285 12.25 26.16 -7.58
N ARG A 286 11.79 24.92 -7.72
CA ARG A 286 12.53 23.82 -8.36
C ARG A 286 11.61 23.05 -9.28
N CYS A 287 12.18 22.48 -10.35
CA CYS A 287 11.45 21.57 -11.22
C CYS A 287 12.07 20.18 -11.27
N TYR A 288 11.21 19.21 -11.60
CA TYR A 288 11.51 17.78 -11.67
C TYR A 288 10.88 17.19 -12.93
N GLY A 289 11.42 16.08 -13.42
CA GLY A 289 10.84 15.28 -14.48
C GLY A 289 10.45 13.88 -14.03
N SER A 290 9.40 13.30 -14.62
CA SER A 290 8.99 11.92 -14.38
C SER A 290 8.47 11.23 -15.65
N PHE A 291 8.37 9.90 -15.59
CA PHE A 291 7.82 9.08 -16.68
C PHE A 291 6.43 8.54 -16.33
N THR A 292 5.58 8.35 -17.32
CA THR A 292 4.20 7.85 -17.14
C THR A 292 4.16 6.48 -16.49
N ARG A 293 5.15 5.63 -16.75
CA ARG A 293 5.26 4.28 -16.17
C ARG A 293 5.76 4.28 -14.73
N SER A 294 6.27 5.41 -14.24
CA SER A 294 6.83 5.56 -12.90
C SER A 294 6.54 6.96 -12.35
N PRO A 295 5.25 7.31 -12.13
CA PRO A 295 4.83 8.67 -11.79
C PRO A 295 5.34 9.15 -10.42
N TYR A 296 5.67 8.22 -9.52
CA TYR A 296 6.23 8.50 -8.20
C TYR A 296 7.77 8.50 -8.16
N ALA A 297 8.42 8.30 -9.31
CA ALA A 297 9.88 8.30 -9.43
C ALA A 297 10.31 9.51 -10.27
N TRP A 298 10.94 10.48 -9.61
CA TRP A 298 11.30 11.77 -10.19
C TRP A 298 12.82 11.91 -10.34
N SER A 299 13.21 12.81 -11.23
CA SER A 299 14.61 13.22 -11.41
C SER A 299 15.20 13.84 -10.15
N ASP A 300 16.50 14.11 -10.18
CA ASP A 300 17.13 15.10 -9.31
C ASP A 300 16.44 16.47 -9.48
N PRO A 301 16.40 17.30 -8.42
CA PRO A 301 15.91 18.66 -8.50
C PRO A 301 16.75 19.52 -9.44
N SER A 302 16.11 20.43 -10.17
CA SER A 302 16.81 21.55 -10.81
C SER A 302 17.56 22.41 -9.80
N ASP A 303 18.48 23.24 -10.30
CA ASP A 303 19.00 24.34 -9.48
C ASP A 303 17.86 25.28 -9.06
N PRO A 304 17.92 25.87 -7.85
CA PRO A 304 16.87 26.72 -7.33
C PRO A 304 16.75 28.02 -8.12
N LEU A 305 15.50 28.43 -8.41
CA LEU A 305 15.18 29.72 -9.01
C LEU A 305 14.45 30.60 -7.98
N LEU A 306 15.07 31.70 -7.56
CA LEU A 306 14.43 32.69 -6.71
C LEU A 306 13.60 33.66 -7.56
N LEU A 307 12.28 33.62 -7.43
CA LEU A 307 11.35 34.55 -8.05
C LEU A 307 11.01 35.69 -7.07
N SER A 308 11.08 36.94 -7.53
CA SER A 308 10.72 38.13 -6.73
C SER A 308 9.74 39.00 -7.49
N VAL A 309 8.57 39.25 -6.90
CA VAL A 309 7.54 40.14 -7.46
C VAL A 309 7.53 41.46 -6.71
N THR A 310 7.85 42.55 -7.42
CA THR A 310 7.96 43.90 -6.84
C THR A 310 6.72 44.74 -7.09
N VAL A 311 6.23 45.43 -6.06
CA VAL A 311 5.17 46.43 -6.22
C VAL A 311 5.81 47.73 -6.68
N ALA A 312 5.31 48.33 -7.75
CA ALA A 312 5.73 49.67 -8.15
C ALA A 312 5.37 50.64 -7.02
N LYS A 313 6.38 51.24 -6.37
CA LYS A 313 6.17 52.45 -5.58
C LYS A 313 5.69 53.53 -6.57
N LEU A 314 4.44 53.96 -6.45
CA LEU A 314 4.06 55.26 -7.02
C LEU A 314 4.90 56.31 -6.29
N CYS A 315 5.79 56.99 -7.00
CA CYS A 315 6.35 58.23 -6.50
C CYS A 315 5.18 59.20 -6.28
N PRO A 316 5.04 59.83 -5.10
CA PRO A 316 4.09 60.92 -4.95
C PRO A 316 4.52 62.03 -5.91
N THR A 317 3.67 62.36 -6.87
CA THR A 317 3.81 63.57 -7.68
C THR A 317 3.74 64.75 -6.72
N LEU A 318 4.85 65.47 -6.55
CA LEU A 318 4.81 66.82 -5.98
C LEU A 318 3.86 67.62 -6.88
N SER A 319 2.73 68.03 -6.31
CA SER A 319 1.90 69.08 -6.90
C SER A 319 2.54 70.40 -6.49
N ASP A 320 3.04 71.14 -7.47
CA ASP A 320 3.41 72.55 -7.33
C ASP A 320 2.18 73.42 -7.04
#